data_AF-A0A522E3S0-F1
#
_entry.id   AF-A0A522E3S0-F1
#
_cell.length_a   1.000
_cell.length_b   1.000
_cell.length_c   1.000
_cell.angle_alpha   90.00
_cell.angle_beta   90.00
_cell.angle_gamma   90.00
#
_symmetry.space_group_name_H-M   'P 1'
#
loop_
_entity.id
_entity.type
_entity.pdbx_description
1 polymer ?
#
loop_
_entity_poly.entity_id
_entity_poly.type
_entity_poly.pdbx_seq_one_letter_code
_entity_poly.pdbx_strand_id
1 'polypeptide(L)'
;AEAIWLGDVGIDPARFSRIATKDNFWSMGDVGPCGPCTEIFYDHGEHIAGGPPGSPDEDGDRYIEIWNLVFMQYDRASDGSLTPLPKPSVDTGMGLERIAAVLQGVHSNYEIDLFRKLLVVAAKLAKTNDLNNSSLRVIADHIRSCAFLVADGVMPSNEGRGYVLRRIIRRAIRHGYRLGIDEVFFYQLLAPLVEEMGEAYPELKNTQAQVERVLKKEEERFAETLGQGMKILEACVAKLDGTVIPGDTVFQLYDTYGFPVDLTADFAREHHKTVDYDGFEQAMTEQRDRARSASSFGADYDQDIKLDSQTEFTGYDHLDDDVHIVALYRQGQPVDSLQAGEEGLAVLDKTPFYAESGGQAGDCGQLIAGDAVFAVVDTQKQGGTLFLHKGKLISGALTTGQLCTARVSAEDRKATELNHSATHLLHAALRRILGDHVAQKGSLVNTERLRFDFSHFEPLTPGQIETLEKLVNAQVRLNRPVSAQVMAKDDAVKAGAMALFG
;
A
#
# COMPACT_ATOMS: atom_id res chain seq x y z
N ALA A 1 -9.63 30.15 23.81
CA ALA A 1 -9.18 30.78 22.57
C ALA A 1 -9.35 32.30 22.64
N GLU A 2 -10.54 32.86 22.35
CA GLU A 2 -10.80 34.31 22.30
C GLU A 2 -10.30 35.09 23.54
N ALA A 3 -10.68 34.65 24.75
CA ALA A 3 -10.28 35.31 25.99
C ALA A 3 -8.75 35.36 26.19
N ILE A 4 -8.02 34.34 25.71
CA ILE A 4 -6.56 34.27 25.81
C ILE A 4 -5.95 35.30 24.85
N TRP A 5 -6.40 35.34 23.59
CA TRP A 5 -5.88 36.26 22.60
C TRP A 5 -6.17 37.73 22.92
N LEU A 6 -7.39 38.05 23.33
CA LEU A 6 -7.78 39.44 23.65
C LEU A 6 -7.34 39.88 25.05
N GLY A 7 -7.36 38.98 26.03
CA GLY A 7 -7.07 39.29 27.43
C GLY A 7 -5.59 39.13 27.77
N ASP A 8 -5.03 37.95 27.55
CA ASP A 8 -3.68 37.61 28.01
C ASP A 8 -2.60 38.05 27.01
N VAL A 9 -2.80 37.79 25.71
CA VAL A 9 -1.87 38.19 24.64
C VAL A 9 -2.04 39.67 24.28
N GLY A 10 -3.26 40.20 24.37
CA GLY A 10 -3.57 41.60 24.15
C GLY A 10 -3.51 42.02 22.68
N ILE A 11 -3.92 41.16 21.74
CA ILE A 11 -4.03 41.55 20.34
C ILE A 11 -5.13 42.62 20.17
N ASP A 12 -4.96 43.51 19.20
CA ASP A 12 -5.98 44.51 18.87
C ASP A 12 -7.31 43.81 18.50
N PRO A 13 -8.43 44.11 19.18
CA PRO A 13 -9.73 43.56 18.83
C PRO A 13 -10.15 43.78 17.38
N ALA A 14 -9.68 44.86 16.73
CA ALA A 14 -9.94 45.11 15.32
C ALA A 14 -9.24 44.11 14.37
N ARG A 15 -8.23 43.39 14.87
CA ARG A 15 -7.49 42.34 14.16
C ARG A 15 -7.93 40.93 14.56
N PHE A 16 -8.99 40.81 15.36
CA PHE A 16 -9.58 39.54 15.76
C PHE A 16 -10.92 39.34 15.07
N SER A 17 -11.09 38.19 14.41
CA SER A 17 -12.35 37.79 13.79
C SER A 17 -12.83 36.47 14.38
N ARG A 18 -14.13 36.36 14.63
CA ARG A 18 -14.76 35.11 15.06
C ARG A 18 -15.51 34.50 13.88
N ILE A 19 -14.96 33.42 13.35
CA ILE A 19 -15.60 32.64 12.30
C ILE A 19 -16.67 31.73 12.95
N ALA A 20 -17.93 31.91 12.56
CA ALA A 20 -19.07 31.22 13.19
C ALA A 20 -19.35 29.81 12.60
N THR A 21 -18.56 29.39 11.61
CA THR A 21 -18.68 28.12 10.88
C THR A 21 -17.84 27.01 11.54
N LYS A 22 -17.80 25.83 10.91
CA LYS A 22 -16.99 24.67 11.37
C LYS A 22 -15.49 24.92 11.34
N ASP A 23 -15.03 26.01 10.72
CA ASP A 23 -13.61 26.28 10.47
C ASP A 23 -12.83 26.51 11.77
N ASN A 24 -13.48 26.94 12.86
CA ASN A 24 -12.88 27.04 14.20
C ASN A 24 -12.88 25.72 14.99
N PHE A 25 -13.10 24.58 14.34
CA PHE A 25 -13.03 23.26 14.94
C PHE A 25 -12.28 22.28 14.03
N TRP A 26 -11.05 21.96 14.43
CA TRP A 26 -10.21 21.04 13.69
C TRP A 26 -10.50 19.58 14.07
N SER A 27 -10.47 18.68 13.09
CA SER A 27 -10.52 17.23 13.30
C SER A 27 -9.60 16.48 12.35
N MET A 28 -8.98 15.40 12.81
CA MET A 28 -8.12 14.54 11.99
C MET A 28 -8.85 13.91 10.78
N GLY A 29 -10.17 13.75 10.88
CA GLY A 29 -11.05 13.24 9.84
C GLY A 29 -12.49 13.12 10.37
N ASP A 30 -13.26 12.20 9.81
CA ASP A 30 -14.63 11.92 10.28
C ASP A 30 -14.65 11.33 11.70
N VAL A 31 -13.57 10.63 12.08
CA VAL A 31 -13.36 10.00 13.39
C VAL A 31 -11.97 10.38 13.91
N GLY A 32 -11.84 10.46 15.22
CA GLY A 32 -10.56 10.62 15.90
C GLY A 32 -10.41 11.91 16.68
N PRO A 33 -9.17 12.19 17.14
CA PRO A 33 -8.88 13.37 17.94
C PRO A 33 -9.27 14.67 17.24
N CYS A 34 -9.86 15.60 17.99
CA CYS A 34 -10.35 16.88 17.50
C CYS A 34 -10.46 17.93 18.62
N GLY A 35 -10.68 19.19 18.22
CA GLY A 35 -10.82 20.28 19.16
C GLY A 35 -11.01 21.65 18.49
N PRO A 36 -11.36 22.67 19.28
CA PRO A 36 -11.38 24.05 18.79
C PRO A 36 -9.98 24.48 18.38
N CYS A 37 -9.90 25.37 17.40
CA CYS A 37 -8.63 25.92 16.93
C CYS A 37 -8.66 27.46 16.89
N THR A 38 -7.48 28.04 16.74
CA THR A 38 -7.30 29.45 16.35
C THR A 38 -6.27 29.52 15.24
N GLU A 39 -6.58 30.28 14.21
CA GLU A 39 -5.75 30.45 13.03
C GLU A 39 -5.22 31.88 12.95
N ILE A 40 -3.95 32.02 12.56
CA ILE A 40 -3.25 33.29 12.43
C ILE A 40 -3.09 33.57 10.94
N PHE A 41 -3.61 34.71 10.51
CA PHE A 41 -3.55 35.16 9.13
C PHE A 41 -2.59 36.35 8.99
N TYR A 42 -1.86 36.37 7.90
CA TYR A 42 -1.05 37.51 7.47
C TYR A 42 -1.81 38.34 6.45
N ASP A 43 -1.86 39.65 6.65
CA ASP A 43 -2.46 40.61 5.71
C ASP A 43 -1.37 41.15 4.77
N HIS A 44 -1.45 40.80 3.49
CA HIS A 44 -0.53 41.30 2.47
C HIS A 44 -0.78 42.79 2.12
N GLY A 45 -1.91 43.37 2.55
CA GLY A 45 -2.26 44.77 2.40
C GLY A 45 -3.37 45.04 1.39
N GLU A 46 -3.93 46.25 1.43
CA GLU A 46 -5.13 46.66 0.67
C GLU A 46 -5.00 46.61 -0.86
N HIS A 47 -3.76 46.49 -1.37
CA HIS A 47 -3.50 46.39 -2.81
C HIS A 47 -3.79 44.98 -3.38
N ILE A 48 -4.02 43.99 -2.52
CA ILE A 48 -4.47 42.64 -2.89
C ILE A 48 -5.96 42.52 -2.57
N ALA A 49 -6.73 41.92 -3.48
CA ALA A 49 -8.16 41.72 -3.30
C ALA A 49 -8.45 40.68 -2.20
N GLY A 50 -9.49 40.93 -1.40
CA GLY A 50 -9.92 40.04 -0.33
C GLY A 50 -10.21 40.78 0.98
N GLY A 51 -11.16 40.24 1.74
CA GLY A 51 -11.49 40.67 3.09
C GLY A 51 -10.85 39.78 4.16
N PRO A 52 -10.87 40.21 5.44
CA PRO A 52 -10.36 39.39 6.53
C PRO A 52 -11.15 38.08 6.66
N PRO A 53 -10.57 37.04 7.29
CA PRO A 53 -11.26 35.77 7.54
C PRO A 53 -12.60 35.97 8.28
N GLY A 54 -13.63 35.26 7.85
CA GLY A 54 -15.01 35.39 8.32
C GLY A 54 -15.81 36.54 7.73
N SER A 55 -15.24 37.30 6.78
CA SER A 55 -15.97 38.35 6.04
C SER A 55 -16.58 37.83 4.74
N PRO A 56 -17.58 38.51 4.14
CA PRO A 56 -18.17 38.08 2.87
C PRO A 56 -17.19 37.98 1.69
N ASP A 57 -16.05 38.66 1.78
CA ASP A 57 -15.02 38.70 0.75
C ASP A 57 -13.77 37.87 1.17
N GLU A 58 -13.91 36.93 2.11
CA GLU A 58 -12.80 36.14 2.68
C GLU A 58 -12.05 35.27 1.67
N ASP A 59 -12.69 34.91 0.56
CA ASP A 59 -12.12 34.04 -0.50
C ASP A 59 -11.01 34.72 -1.33
N GLY A 60 -10.65 35.96 -1.01
CA GLY A 60 -9.59 36.69 -1.70
C GLY A 60 -8.17 36.34 -1.20
N ASP A 61 -7.18 36.73 -2.01
CA ASP A 61 -5.77 36.40 -1.81
C ASP A 61 -5.05 37.28 -0.77
N ARG A 62 -5.72 38.31 -0.24
CA ARG A 62 -5.11 39.29 0.69
C ARG A 62 -4.67 38.68 2.02
N TYR A 63 -5.47 37.77 2.57
CA TYR A 63 -5.21 37.16 3.87
C TYR A 63 -4.80 35.71 3.69
N ILE A 64 -3.60 35.35 4.15
CA ILE A 64 -3.10 33.99 4.08
C ILE A 64 -2.90 33.45 5.49
N GLU A 65 -3.49 32.29 5.77
CA GLU A 65 -3.27 31.55 7.01
C GLU A 65 -1.79 31.13 7.10
N ILE A 66 -1.07 31.55 8.13
CA ILE A 66 0.36 31.22 8.30
C ILE A 66 0.60 30.23 9.45
N TRP A 67 -0.36 30.11 10.37
CA TRP A 67 -0.20 29.30 11.57
C TRP A 67 -1.56 28.88 12.13
N ASN A 68 -1.71 27.60 12.46
CA ASN A 68 -2.85 27.05 13.19
C ASN A 68 -2.45 26.54 14.59
N LEU A 69 -3.29 26.81 15.58
CA LEU A 69 -3.20 26.32 16.95
C LEU A 69 -4.47 25.54 17.29
N VAL A 70 -4.36 24.22 17.40
CA VAL A 70 -5.46 23.31 17.71
C VAL A 70 -5.38 22.86 19.17
N PHE A 71 -6.47 23.07 19.91
CA PHE A 71 -6.60 22.69 21.32
C PHE A 71 -7.30 21.33 21.40
N MET A 72 -6.55 20.27 21.15
CA MET A 72 -7.03 18.89 21.10
C MET A 72 -7.56 18.46 22.47
N GLN A 73 -8.87 18.23 22.54
CA GLN A 73 -9.54 17.92 23.81
C GLN A 73 -10.66 16.88 23.69
N TYR A 74 -11.03 16.47 22.48
CA TYR A 74 -12.05 15.46 22.24
C TYR A 74 -11.57 14.37 21.28
N ASP A 75 -12.17 13.20 21.38
CA ASP A 75 -12.14 12.12 20.40
C ASP A 75 -13.54 11.95 19.82
N ARG A 76 -13.66 12.08 18.50
CA ARG A 76 -14.92 12.00 17.75
C ARG A 76 -15.15 10.56 17.30
N ALA A 77 -16.26 9.96 17.69
CA ALA A 77 -16.68 8.65 17.20
C ALA A 77 -17.39 8.74 15.83
N SER A 78 -17.61 7.60 15.18
CA SER A 78 -18.27 7.51 13.87
C SER A 78 -19.72 8.00 13.85
N ASP A 79 -20.39 8.00 15.00
CA ASP A 79 -21.74 8.57 15.17
C ASP A 79 -21.72 10.10 15.42
N GLY A 80 -20.52 10.71 15.43
CA GLY A 80 -20.29 12.13 15.68
C GLY A 80 -20.22 12.51 17.16
N SER A 81 -20.37 11.57 18.09
CA SER A 81 -20.25 11.85 19.53
C SER A 81 -18.82 12.25 19.91
N LEU A 82 -18.70 13.20 20.84
CA LEU A 82 -17.41 13.73 21.32
C LEU A 82 -17.14 13.24 22.74
N THR A 83 -16.04 12.52 22.92
CA THR A 83 -15.57 12.07 24.22
C THR A 83 -14.32 12.84 24.64
N PRO A 84 -14.20 13.33 25.89
CA PRO A 84 -12.99 14.04 26.31
C PRO A 84 -11.73 13.18 26.20
N LEU A 85 -10.65 13.74 25.66
CA LEU A 85 -9.36 13.06 25.63
C LEU A 85 -8.81 12.89 27.06
N PRO A 86 -8.22 11.73 27.40
CA PRO A 86 -7.62 11.51 28.72
C PRO A 86 -6.42 12.43 28.97
N LYS A 87 -5.76 12.90 27.90
CA LYS A 87 -4.66 13.85 27.93
C LYS A 87 -4.86 14.88 26.80
N PRO A 88 -5.45 16.05 27.09
CA PRO A 88 -5.52 17.15 26.14
C PRO A 88 -4.13 17.64 25.75
N SER A 89 -3.99 18.13 24.52
CA SER A 89 -2.73 18.65 23.99
C SER A 89 -2.96 19.88 23.11
N VAL A 90 -1.90 20.64 22.89
CA VAL A 90 -1.88 21.68 21.86
C VAL A 90 -1.14 21.10 20.66
N ASP A 91 -1.85 20.96 19.55
CA ASP A 91 -1.29 20.63 18.24
C ASP A 91 -1.15 21.93 17.46
N THR A 92 -0.04 22.12 16.76
CA THR A 92 0.21 23.35 16.05
C THR A 92 0.97 23.13 14.76
N GLY A 93 0.54 23.82 13.70
CA GLY A 93 1.16 23.77 12.38
C GLY A 93 1.42 25.16 11.87
N MET A 94 2.69 25.49 11.60
CA MET A 94 3.11 26.72 10.95
C MET A 94 3.68 26.38 9.58
N GLY A 95 3.10 26.91 8.50
CA GLY A 95 3.53 26.61 7.15
C GLY A 95 4.85 27.28 6.82
N LEU A 96 5.96 26.53 6.77
CA LEU A 96 7.30 27.07 6.53
C LEU A 96 7.37 27.88 5.22
N GLU A 97 6.81 27.36 4.13
CA GLU A 97 6.78 28.03 2.84
C GLU A 97 5.98 29.33 2.86
N ARG A 98 4.86 29.36 3.61
CA ARG A 98 4.05 30.58 3.75
C ARG A 98 4.77 31.64 4.57
N ILE A 99 5.44 31.24 5.66
CA ILE A 99 6.30 32.15 6.44
C ILE A 99 7.46 32.66 5.61
N ALA A 100 8.09 31.80 4.79
CA ALA A 100 9.15 32.21 3.88
C ALA A 100 8.64 33.24 2.87
N ALA A 101 7.43 33.07 2.32
CA ALA A 101 6.81 34.05 1.42
C ALA A 101 6.64 35.41 2.11
N VAL A 102 6.09 35.41 3.33
CA VAL A 102 5.94 36.62 4.15
C VAL A 102 7.30 37.30 4.42
N LEU A 103 8.31 36.55 4.86
CA LEU A 103 9.64 37.09 5.17
C LEU A 103 10.37 37.62 3.94
N GLN A 104 10.14 37.03 2.77
CA GLN A 104 10.71 37.46 1.49
C GLN A 104 9.88 38.57 0.83
N GLY A 105 8.73 38.94 1.41
CA GLY A 105 7.86 39.99 0.88
C GLY A 105 7.17 39.60 -0.44
N VAL A 106 6.98 38.31 -0.68
CA VAL A 106 6.30 37.78 -1.87
C VAL A 106 4.93 37.21 -1.50
N HIS A 107 4.04 37.08 -2.48
CA HIS A 107 2.64 36.72 -2.23
C HIS A 107 2.40 35.21 -2.33
N SER A 108 3.16 34.53 -3.19
CA SER A 108 3.01 33.10 -3.42
C SER A 108 4.19 32.27 -2.90
N ASN A 109 3.91 31.08 -2.37
CA ASN A 109 4.94 30.09 -2.05
C ASN A 109 5.85 29.79 -3.25
N TYR A 110 5.34 29.89 -4.49
CA TYR A 110 6.12 29.64 -5.70
C TYR A 110 7.11 30.76 -6.05
N GLU A 111 7.02 31.90 -5.36
CA GLU A 111 7.90 33.05 -5.56
C GLU A 111 9.07 33.08 -4.57
N ILE A 112 9.06 32.20 -3.56
CA ILE A 112 10.19 32.07 -2.63
C ILE A 112 11.40 31.49 -3.35
N ASP A 113 12.59 31.83 -2.86
CA ASP A 113 13.89 31.35 -3.35
C ASP A 113 13.94 29.85 -3.66
N LEU A 114 13.45 28.99 -2.75
CA LEU A 114 13.39 27.54 -2.91
C LEU A 114 12.66 27.13 -4.21
N PHE A 115 11.44 27.61 -4.41
CA PHE A 115 10.65 27.25 -5.59
C PHE A 115 11.14 27.96 -6.86
N ARG A 116 11.57 29.22 -6.76
CA ARG A 116 12.03 30.01 -7.92
C ARG A 116 13.16 29.32 -8.67
N LYS A 117 14.12 28.73 -7.97
CA LYS A 117 15.23 28.01 -8.60
C LYS A 117 14.75 26.76 -9.34
N LEU A 118 13.84 25.99 -8.75
CA LEU A 118 13.23 24.83 -9.40
C LEU A 118 12.41 25.24 -10.63
N LEU A 119 11.62 26.32 -10.54
CA LEU A 119 10.85 26.86 -11.66
C LEU A 119 11.73 27.28 -12.83
N VAL A 120 12.88 27.92 -12.56
CA VAL A 120 13.84 28.32 -13.59
C VAL A 120 14.41 27.10 -14.33
N VAL A 121 14.75 26.03 -13.60
CA VAL A 121 15.24 24.78 -14.22
C VAL A 121 14.13 24.11 -15.03
N ALA A 122 12.92 23.98 -14.47
CA ALA A 122 11.78 23.40 -15.19
C ALA A 122 11.45 24.20 -16.46
N ALA A 123 11.50 25.53 -16.41
CA ALA A 123 11.26 26.40 -17.56
C ALA A 123 12.34 26.23 -18.64
N LYS A 124 13.60 26.05 -18.24
CA LYS A 124 14.71 25.74 -19.17
C LYS A 124 14.51 24.40 -19.86
N LEU A 125 14.09 23.36 -19.12
CA LEU A 125 13.76 22.04 -19.69
C LEU A 125 12.58 22.14 -20.68
N ALA A 126 11.55 22.91 -20.32
CA ALA A 126 10.39 23.22 -21.14
C ALA A 126 10.64 24.20 -22.30
N LYS A 127 11.84 24.80 -22.37
CA LYS A 127 12.18 25.86 -23.35
C LYS A 127 11.15 27.01 -23.37
N THR A 128 10.60 27.37 -22.20
CA THR A 128 9.66 28.50 -22.03
C THR A 128 10.28 29.62 -21.20
N ASN A 129 9.88 30.86 -21.49
CA ASN A 129 10.24 32.03 -20.68
C ASN A 129 9.13 32.42 -19.69
N ASP A 130 7.97 31.79 -19.77
CA ASP A 130 6.84 32.07 -18.88
C ASP A 130 6.99 31.29 -17.57
N LEU A 131 7.65 31.92 -16.58
CA LEU A 131 7.79 31.38 -15.22
C LEU A 131 6.48 31.36 -14.42
N ASN A 132 5.43 32.02 -14.91
CA ASN A 132 4.13 32.08 -14.22
C ASN A 132 3.20 30.92 -14.63
N ASN A 133 3.63 30.08 -15.57
CA ASN A 133 2.86 28.94 -16.02
C ASN A 133 2.59 27.96 -14.86
N SER A 134 1.31 27.63 -14.64
CA SER A 134 0.90 26.75 -13.54
C SER A 134 1.49 25.35 -13.64
N SER A 135 1.79 24.84 -14.85
CA SER A 135 2.45 23.54 -15.02
C SER A 135 3.85 23.51 -14.41
N LEU A 136 4.60 24.63 -14.46
CA LEU A 136 5.91 24.69 -13.83
C LEU A 136 5.80 24.58 -12.30
N ARG A 137 4.77 25.20 -11.71
CA ARG A 137 4.47 25.13 -10.27
C ARG A 137 4.16 23.70 -9.85
N VAL A 138 3.33 22.99 -10.63
CA VAL A 138 3.02 21.58 -10.38
C VAL A 138 4.28 20.71 -10.45
N ILE A 139 5.10 20.89 -11.49
CA ILE A 139 6.35 20.14 -11.66
C ILE A 139 7.30 20.37 -10.47
N ALA A 140 7.50 21.63 -10.06
CA ALA A 140 8.40 22.00 -8.97
C ALA A 140 7.91 21.50 -7.60
N ASP A 141 6.61 21.51 -7.35
CA ASP A 141 6.02 20.95 -6.13
C ASP A 141 6.13 19.42 -6.11
N HIS A 142 5.81 18.77 -7.22
CA HIS A 142 5.74 17.33 -7.29
C HIS A 142 7.13 16.68 -7.25
N ILE A 143 8.19 17.31 -7.77
CA ILE A 143 9.55 16.78 -7.61
C ILE A 143 9.94 16.73 -6.13
N ARG A 144 9.58 17.75 -5.33
CA ARG A 144 9.84 17.76 -3.88
C ARG A 144 9.15 16.58 -3.21
N SER A 145 7.84 16.47 -3.40
CA SER A 145 7.03 15.40 -2.81
C SER A 145 7.53 14.01 -3.20
N CYS A 146 7.80 13.79 -4.48
CA CYS A 146 8.28 12.50 -4.98
C CYS A 146 9.67 12.15 -4.44
N ALA A 147 10.58 13.13 -4.37
CA ALA A 147 11.94 12.89 -3.92
C ALA A 147 12.00 12.49 -2.45
N PHE A 148 11.25 13.19 -1.57
CA PHE A 148 11.17 12.83 -0.15
C PHE A 148 10.49 11.47 0.06
N LEU A 149 9.38 11.19 -0.64
CA LEU A 149 8.72 9.88 -0.54
C LEU A 149 9.67 8.72 -0.91
N VAL A 150 10.47 8.87 -1.98
CA VAL A 150 11.43 7.85 -2.38
C VAL A 150 12.62 7.77 -1.42
N ALA A 151 13.10 8.90 -0.90
CA ALA A 151 14.14 8.93 0.12
C ALA A 151 13.71 8.19 1.41
N ASP A 152 12.43 8.31 1.77
CA ASP A 152 11.81 7.59 2.89
C ASP A 152 11.46 6.12 2.58
N GLY A 153 11.85 5.61 1.41
CA GLY A 153 11.71 4.21 1.01
C GLY A 153 10.37 3.85 0.36
N VAL A 154 9.52 4.82 0.02
CA VAL A 154 8.30 4.57 -0.77
C VAL A 154 8.67 4.38 -2.23
N MET A 155 8.26 3.24 -2.80
CA MET A 155 8.54 2.90 -4.21
C MET A 155 7.26 2.96 -5.04
N PRO A 156 7.31 3.43 -6.31
CA PRO A 156 6.13 3.45 -7.19
C PRO A 156 5.50 2.06 -7.34
N SER A 157 4.20 1.95 -7.07
CA SER A 157 3.48 0.68 -7.04
C SER A 157 2.04 0.83 -7.54
N ASN A 158 1.30 -0.28 -7.68
CA ASN A 158 -0.13 -0.25 -8.05
C ASN A 158 -1.05 0.01 -6.85
N GLU A 159 -0.55 -0.04 -5.62
CA GLU A 159 -1.36 0.02 -4.39
C GLU A 159 -0.73 0.89 -3.30
N GLY A 160 -1.58 1.30 -2.34
CA GLY A 160 -1.19 2.02 -1.14
C GLY A 160 -0.37 3.29 -1.40
N ARG A 161 0.64 3.54 -0.58
CA ARG A 161 1.51 4.74 -0.70
C ARG A 161 2.28 4.77 -2.03
N GLY A 162 2.63 3.60 -2.56
CA GLY A 162 3.33 3.49 -3.85
C GLY A 162 2.44 3.90 -5.04
N TYR A 163 1.13 3.66 -4.96
CA TYR A 163 0.16 4.17 -5.92
C TYR A 163 0.11 5.70 -5.92
N VAL A 164 0.01 6.29 -4.72
CA VAL A 164 -0.02 7.75 -4.56
C VAL A 164 1.25 8.38 -5.13
N LEU A 165 2.43 7.86 -4.79
CA LEU A 165 3.70 8.31 -5.36
C LEU A 165 3.69 8.24 -6.90
N ARG A 166 3.30 7.09 -7.44
CA ARG A 166 3.21 6.90 -8.90
C ARG A 166 2.28 7.94 -9.54
N ARG A 167 1.12 8.20 -8.94
CA ARG A 167 0.16 9.21 -9.42
C ARG A 167 0.78 10.61 -9.47
N ILE A 168 1.49 11.02 -8.41
CA ILE A 168 2.15 12.33 -8.33
C ILE A 168 3.25 12.45 -9.41
N ILE A 169 4.09 11.42 -9.57
CA ILE A 169 5.12 11.37 -10.63
C ILE A 169 4.48 11.57 -12.01
N ARG A 170 3.47 10.76 -12.35
CA ARG A 170 2.84 10.81 -13.68
C ARG A 170 2.10 12.12 -13.94
N ARG A 171 1.51 12.74 -12.90
CA ARG A 171 0.91 14.06 -13.00
C ARG A 171 1.95 15.12 -13.37
N ALA A 172 3.11 15.11 -12.71
CA ALA A 172 4.21 16.03 -13.04
C ALA A 172 4.69 15.85 -14.49
N ILE A 173 4.88 14.61 -14.93
CA ILE A 173 5.31 14.30 -16.30
C ILE A 173 4.27 14.76 -17.33
N ARG A 174 2.97 14.60 -17.06
CA ARG A 174 1.90 15.12 -17.94
C ARG A 174 1.98 16.65 -18.08
N HIS A 175 2.24 17.37 -16.99
CA HIS A 175 2.45 18.81 -17.04
C HIS A 175 3.69 19.19 -17.85
N GLY A 176 4.75 18.38 -17.81
CA GLY A 176 5.92 18.53 -18.69
C GLY A 176 5.57 18.33 -20.17
N TYR A 177 4.82 17.27 -20.49
CA TYR A 177 4.32 17.02 -21.85
C TYR A 177 3.46 18.17 -22.37
N ARG A 178 2.59 18.73 -21.52
CA ARG A 178 1.77 19.92 -21.85
C ARG A 178 2.62 21.16 -22.15
N LEU A 179 3.82 21.26 -21.56
CA LEU A 179 4.79 22.31 -21.84
C LEU A 179 5.66 22.01 -23.08
N GLY A 180 5.44 20.89 -23.77
CA GLY A 180 6.18 20.48 -24.95
C GLY A 180 7.48 19.73 -24.64
N ILE A 181 7.60 19.14 -23.45
CA ILE A 181 8.73 18.27 -23.12
C ILE A 181 8.39 16.83 -23.55
N ASP A 182 9.06 16.36 -24.59
CA ASP A 182 8.92 14.98 -25.10
C ASP A 182 9.97 14.01 -24.52
N GLU A 183 11.06 14.54 -23.95
CA GLU A 183 12.17 13.76 -23.39
C GLU A 183 12.01 13.55 -21.88
N VAL A 184 12.68 12.53 -21.35
CA VAL A 184 12.72 12.21 -19.91
C VAL A 184 13.44 13.35 -19.16
N PHE A 185 12.72 14.08 -18.32
CA PHE A 185 13.18 15.34 -17.71
C PHE A 185 12.99 15.40 -16.19
N PHE A 186 12.01 14.67 -15.63
CA PHE A 186 11.56 14.91 -14.27
C PHE A 186 12.66 14.63 -13.24
N TYR A 187 13.43 13.55 -13.43
CA TYR A 187 14.57 13.23 -12.56
C TYR A 187 15.67 14.31 -12.58
N GLN A 188 15.77 15.11 -13.64
CA GLN A 188 16.79 16.15 -13.77
C GLN A 188 16.56 17.32 -12.80
N LEU A 189 15.36 17.44 -12.23
CA LEU A 189 15.04 18.41 -11.18
C LEU A 189 15.54 17.99 -9.80
N LEU A 190 16.01 16.74 -9.62
CA LEU A 190 16.50 16.28 -8.33
C LEU A 190 17.80 16.96 -7.92
N ALA A 191 18.76 17.13 -8.84
CA ALA A 191 20.03 17.78 -8.51
C ALA A 191 19.83 19.24 -8.01
N PRO A 192 19.06 20.10 -8.69
CA PRO A 192 18.69 21.42 -8.15
C PRO A 192 17.97 21.34 -6.79
N LEU A 193 17.09 20.35 -6.60
CA LEU A 193 16.41 20.16 -5.32
C LEU A 193 17.38 19.81 -4.19
N VAL A 194 18.37 18.95 -4.46
CA VAL A 194 19.43 18.60 -3.51
C VAL A 194 20.33 19.79 -3.21
N GLU A 195 20.60 20.67 -4.17
CA GLU A 195 21.32 21.91 -3.94
C GLU A 195 20.57 22.83 -2.96
N GLU A 196 19.23 22.91 -3.07
CA GLU A 196 18.42 23.77 -2.21
C GLU A 196 18.12 23.19 -0.82
N MET A 197 17.90 21.88 -0.74
CA MET A 197 17.40 21.25 0.50
C MET A 197 18.41 20.29 1.14
N GLY A 198 19.46 19.86 0.44
CA GLY A 198 20.34 18.77 0.89
C GLY A 198 21.22 19.08 2.10
N GLU A 199 21.40 20.35 2.48
CA GLU A 199 22.07 20.72 3.74
C GLU A 199 21.17 20.44 4.95
N ALA A 200 19.91 20.84 4.88
CA ALA A 200 18.92 20.61 5.95
C ALA A 200 18.42 19.15 5.98
N TYR A 201 18.46 18.46 4.82
CA TYR A 201 18.00 17.09 4.63
C TYR A 201 19.11 16.21 4.02
N PRO A 202 20.15 15.82 4.79
CA PRO A 202 21.27 15.03 4.28
C PRO A 202 20.86 13.67 3.69
N GLU A 203 19.76 13.08 4.19
CA GLU A 203 19.17 11.86 3.67
C GLU A 203 18.83 11.97 2.18
N LEU A 204 18.28 13.11 1.75
CA LEU A 204 17.93 13.37 0.35
C LEU A 204 19.17 13.33 -0.55
N LYS A 205 20.29 13.88 -0.07
CA LYS A 205 21.58 13.86 -0.76
C LYS A 205 22.16 12.43 -0.79
N ASN A 206 22.07 11.70 0.32
CA ASN A 206 22.58 10.33 0.43
C ASN A 206 21.83 9.36 -0.49
N THR A 207 20.52 9.57 -0.70
CA THR A 207 19.68 8.72 -1.55
C THR A 207 19.55 9.24 -2.98
N GLN A 208 20.21 10.35 -3.35
CA GLN A 208 20.02 11.03 -4.64
C GLN A 208 20.07 10.08 -5.85
N ALA A 209 21.11 9.23 -5.94
CA ALA A 209 21.27 8.31 -7.07
C ALA A 209 20.16 7.25 -7.16
N GLN A 210 19.59 6.84 -6.02
CA GLN A 210 18.45 5.92 -5.98
C GLN A 210 17.18 6.64 -6.45
N VAL A 211 16.91 7.84 -5.92
CA VAL A 211 15.75 8.64 -6.28
C VAL A 211 15.76 8.98 -7.78
N GLU A 212 16.90 9.42 -8.32
CA GLU A 212 17.09 9.65 -9.76
C GLU A 212 16.71 8.43 -10.60
N ARG A 213 17.21 7.25 -10.22
CA ARG A 213 16.92 6.00 -10.94
C ARG A 213 15.44 5.65 -10.90
N VAL A 214 14.80 5.81 -9.75
CA VAL A 214 13.37 5.50 -9.56
C VAL A 214 12.50 6.43 -10.40
N LEU A 215 12.74 7.75 -10.31
CA LEU A 215 11.99 8.75 -11.06
C LEU A 215 12.18 8.57 -12.56
N LYS A 216 13.43 8.42 -13.01
CA LYS A 216 13.76 8.23 -14.42
C LYS A 216 13.07 7.00 -14.98
N LYS A 217 13.11 5.89 -14.27
CA LYS A 217 12.51 4.64 -14.72
C LYS A 217 10.97 4.70 -14.80
N GLU A 218 10.32 5.29 -13.80
CA GLU A 218 8.87 5.45 -13.84
C GLU A 218 8.47 6.40 -14.98
N GLU A 219 9.26 7.44 -15.23
CA GLU A 219 9.06 8.36 -16.36
C GLU A 219 9.22 7.68 -17.71
N GLU A 220 10.30 6.93 -17.92
CA GLU A 220 10.53 6.14 -19.16
C GLU A 220 9.35 5.19 -19.44
N ARG A 221 8.92 4.44 -18.42
CA ARG A 221 7.77 3.52 -18.54
C ARG A 221 6.48 4.25 -18.84
N PHE A 222 6.26 5.41 -18.23
CA PHE A 222 5.03 6.17 -18.45
C PHE A 222 5.02 6.86 -19.81
N ALA A 223 6.16 7.38 -20.28
CA ALA A 223 6.30 8.06 -21.57
C ALA A 223 5.84 7.18 -22.74
N GLU A 224 6.10 5.87 -22.69
CA GLU A 224 5.61 4.89 -23.67
C GLU A 224 4.08 4.90 -23.83
N THR A 225 3.35 5.11 -22.74
CA THR A 225 1.88 5.10 -22.68
C THR A 225 1.25 6.50 -22.80
N LEU A 226 1.96 7.53 -22.34
CA LEU A 226 1.46 8.91 -22.23
C LEU A 226 1.06 9.48 -23.59
N GLY A 227 1.95 9.38 -24.59
CA GLY A 227 1.72 9.98 -25.90
C GLY A 227 0.51 9.39 -26.64
N GLN A 228 0.28 8.08 -26.52
CA GLN A 228 -0.90 7.44 -27.11
C GLN A 228 -2.17 7.77 -26.32
N GLY A 229 -2.11 7.69 -24.98
CA GLY A 229 -3.26 8.00 -24.13
C GLY A 229 -3.75 9.45 -24.28
N MET A 230 -2.84 10.42 -24.36
CA MET A 230 -3.20 11.83 -24.55
C MET A 230 -3.88 12.06 -25.91
N LYS A 231 -3.41 11.44 -26.99
CA LYS A 231 -4.05 11.55 -28.32
C LYS A 231 -5.48 11.02 -28.30
N ILE A 232 -5.72 9.90 -27.61
CA ILE A 232 -7.05 9.31 -27.47
C ILE A 232 -7.96 10.24 -26.66
N LEU A 233 -7.46 10.79 -25.54
CA LEU A 233 -8.21 11.73 -24.71
C LEU A 233 -8.57 13.03 -25.44
N GLU A 234 -7.62 13.62 -26.15
CA GLU A 234 -7.85 14.82 -26.97
C GLU A 234 -8.88 14.55 -28.06
N ALA A 235 -8.79 13.41 -28.75
CA ALA A 235 -9.74 13.02 -29.77
C ALA A 235 -11.14 12.72 -29.19
N CYS A 236 -11.21 12.13 -28.00
CA CYS A 236 -12.46 11.90 -27.28
C CYS A 236 -13.12 13.23 -26.92
N VAL A 237 -12.39 14.12 -26.25
CA VAL A 237 -12.91 15.44 -25.83
C VAL A 237 -13.34 16.30 -27.01
N ALA A 238 -12.63 16.25 -28.13
CA ALA A 238 -12.99 16.99 -29.34
C ALA A 238 -14.30 16.50 -29.99
N LYS A 239 -14.69 15.24 -29.77
CA LYS A 239 -15.91 14.63 -30.34
C LYS A 239 -17.03 14.47 -29.31
N LEU A 240 -16.80 14.87 -28.07
CA LEU A 240 -17.71 14.60 -26.97
C LEU A 240 -18.86 15.62 -26.96
N ASP A 241 -20.07 15.14 -27.23
CA ASP A 241 -21.31 15.88 -27.02
C ASP A 241 -21.71 15.80 -25.54
N GLY A 242 -21.05 16.62 -24.69
CA GLY A 242 -21.35 16.70 -23.26
C GLY A 242 -20.13 16.98 -22.37
N THR A 243 -20.34 16.83 -21.06
CA THR A 243 -19.32 17.06 -20.02
C THR A 243 -18.75 15.78 -19.43
N VAL A 244 -19.26 14.60 -19.76
CA VAL A 244 -18.85 13.33 -19.14
C VAL A 244 -18.07 12.47 -20.13
N ILE A 245 -16.82 12.14 -19.82
CA ILE A 245 -16.01 11.18 -20.58
C ILE A 245 -16.56 9.77 -20.31
N PRO A 246 -16.96 9.01 -21.35
CA PRO A 246 -17.55 7.68 -21.21
C PRO A 246 -16.65 6.66 -20.50
N GLY A 247 -17.26 5.81 -19.66
CA GLY A 247 -16.54 4.82 -18.85
C GLY A 247 -15.84 3.74 -19.68
N ASP A 248 -16.37 3.40 -20.86
CA ASP A 248 -15.74 2.47 -21.82
C ASP A 248 -14.43 3.02 -22.39
N THR A 249 -14.36 4.32 -22.65
CA THR A 249 -13.17 5.03 -23.11
C THR A 249 -12.13 5.08 -22.00
N VAL A 250 -12.56 5.34 -20.77
CA VAL A 250 -11.69 5.34 -19.57
C VAL A 250 -11.14 3.93 -19.34
N PHE A 251 -11.98 2.90 -19.48
CA PHE A 251 -11.58 1.50 -19.39
C PHE A 251 -10.59 1.13 -20.49
N GLN A 252 -10.84 1.54 -21.74
CA GLN A 252 -9.90 1.30 -22.85
C GLN A 252 -8.53 1.93 -22.58
N LEU A 253 -8.52 3.19 -22.13
CA LEU A 253 -7.29 3.90 -21.74
C LEU A 253 -6.53 3.14 -20.66
N TYR A 254 -7.23 2.67 -19.63
CA TYR A 254 -6.66 1.92 -18.52
C TYR A 254 -6.16 0.53 -18.92
N ASP A 255 -7.02 -0.31 -19.50
CA ASP A 255 -6.77 -1.73 -19.77
C ASP A 255 -5.86 -1.94 -20.98
N THR A 256 -6.12 -1.24 -22.09
CA THR A 256 -5.38 -1.43 -23.34
C THR A 256 -4.09 -0.63 -23.39
N TYR A 257 -4.14 0.63 -22.95
CA TYR A 257 -3.02 1.57 -23.10
C TYR A 257 -2.26 1.84 -21.80
N GLY A 258 -2.69 1.27 -20.67
CA GLY A 258 -2.05 1.46 -19.37
C GLY A 258 -2.11 2.90 -18.82
N PHE A 259 -3.00 3.72 -19.38
CA PHE A 259 -3.17 5.12 -19.03
C PHE A 259 -4.03 5.27 -17.77
N PRO A 260 -3.51 5.88 -16.68
CA PRO A 260 -4.23 5.91 -15.40
C PRO A 260 -5.56 6.67 -15.45
N VAL A 261 -6.58 6.10 -14.80
CA VAL A 261 -7.89 6.74 -14.61
C VAL A 261 -7.77 8.11 -13.94
N ASP A 262 -6.88 8.24 -12.95
CA ASP A 262 -6.63 9.51 -12.27
C ASP A 262 -6.15 10.62 -13.21
N LEU A 263 -5.33 10.28 -14.21
CA LEU A 263 -4.86 11.27 -15.19
C LEU A 263 -5.94 11.63 -16.19
N THR A 264 -6.81 10.69 -16.55
CA THR A 264 -8.02 10.95 -17.33
C THR A 264 -8.95 11.91 -16.58
N ALA A 265 -9.13 11.70 -15.28
CA ALA A 265 -9.93 12.59 -14.43
C ALA A 265 -9.32 13.98 -14.28
N ASP A 266 -8.00 14.07 -14.08
CA ASP A 266 -7.31 15.35 -14.03
C ASP A 266 -7.36 16.09 -15.36
N PHE A 267 -7.32 15.37 -16.50
CA PHE A 267 -7.49 15.97 -17.84
C PHE A 267 -8.93 16.45 -18.02
N ALA A 268 -9.92 15.64 -17.65
CA ALA A 268 -11.33 16.03 -17.71
C ALA A 268 -11.58 17.33 -16.94
N ARG A 269 -11.09 17.42 -15.69
CA ARG A 269 -11.27 18.61 -14.84
C ARG A 269 -10.71 19.88 -15.46
N GLU A 270 -9.53 19.81 -16.09
CA GLU A 270 -8.91 20.94 -16.79
C GLU A 270 -9.74 21.44 -17.99
N HIS A 271 -10.53 20.56 -18.58
CA HIS A 271 -11.45 20.88 -19.68
C HIS A 271 -12.89 21.13 -19.20
N HIS A 272 -13.11 21.31 -17.89
CA HIS A 272 -14.43 21.47 -17.28
C HIS A 272 -15.37 20.27 -17.56
N LYS A 273 -14.80 19.08 -17.57
CA LYS A 273 -15.47 17.78 -17.78
C LYS A 273 -15.29 16.86 -16.56
N THR A 274 -16.05 15.79 -16.53
CA THR A 274 -16.00 14.71 -15.53
C THR A 274 -15.80 13.36 -16.19
N VAL A 275 -15.57 12.32 -15.38
CA VAL A 275 -15.38 10.94 -15.81
C VAL A 275 -16.56 10.10 -15.33
N ASP A 276 -17.06 9.22 -16.18
CA ASP A 276 -18.04 8.20 -15.82
C ASP A 276 -17.34 7.03 -15.11
N TYR A 277 -17.28 7.12 -13.78
CA TYR A 277 -16.70 6.07 -12.93
C TYR A 277 -17.58 4.81 -12.87
N ASP A 278 -18.90 4.96 -12.90
CA ASP A 278 -19.83 3.84 -12.83
C ASP A 278 -19.71 2.96 -14.08
N GLY A 279 -19.64 3.58 -15.26
CA GLY A 279 -19.40 2.88 -16.53
C GLY A 279 -18.02 2.21 -16.58
N PHE A 280 -16.99 2.82 -15.99
CA PHE A 280 -15.66 2.20 -15.87
C PHE A 280 -15.68 0.94 -14.99
N GLU A 281 -16.31 1.00 -13.81
CA GLU A 281 -16.42 -0.14 -12.89
C GLU A 281 -17.26 -1.28 -13.48
N GLN A 282 -18.30 -0.94 -14.25
CA GLN A 282 -19.07 -1.94 -14.99
C GLN A 282 -18.17 -2.71 -15.97
N ALA A 283 -17.37 -2.01 -16.78
CA ALA A 283 -16.45 -2.63 -17.73
C ALA A 283 -15.36 -3.49 -17.05
N MET A 284 -14.84 -3.04 -15.90
CA MET A 284 -13.90 -3.82 -15.06
C MET A 284 -14.54 -5.12 -14.54
N THR A 285 -15.81 -5.06 -14.13
CA THR A 285 -16.54 -6.24 -13.63
C THR A 285 -16.76 -7.26 -14.74
N GLU A 286 -17.18 -6.81 -15.93
CA GLU A 286 -17.37 -7.67 -17.10
C GLU A 286 -16.06 -8.35 -17.57
N GLN A 287 -14.90 -7.71 -17.38
CA GLN A 287 -13.59 -8.34 -17.61
C GLN A 287 -13.28 -9.42 -16.56
N ARG A 288 -13.54 -9.16 -15.28
CA ARG A 288 -13.30 -10.10 -14.18
C ARG A 288 -14.15 -11.37 -14.30
N ASP A 289 -15.41 -11.23 -14.67
CA ASP A 289 -16.32 -12.37 -14.81
C ASP A 289 -15.94 -13.28 -15.99
N ARG A 290 -15.45 -12.69 -17.08
CA ARG A 290 -14.84 -13.44 -18.21
C ARG A 290 -13.59 -14.20 -17.78
N ALA A 291 -12.78 -13.68 -16.87
CA ALA A 291 -11.59 -14.38 -16.36
C ALA A 291 -11.93 -15.52 -15.38
N ARG A 292 -12.97 -15.36 -14.56
CA ARG A 292 -13.41 -16.36 -13.57
C ARG A 292 -14.09 -17.57 -14.19
N SER A 293 -14.87 -17.39 -15.25
CA SER A 293 -15.52 -18.48 -15.98
C SER A 293 -14.54 -19.47 -16.66
N ALA A 294 -13.24 -19.15 -16.68
CA ALA A 294 -12.18 -20.00 -17.22
C ALA A 294 -11.48 -20.91 -16.18
N SER A 295 -11.78 -20.80 -14.87
CA SER A 295 -11.15 -21.61 -13.81
C SER A 295 -12.02 -22.79 -13.40
N SER A 296 -11.59 -24.01 -13.75
CA SER A 296 -12.36 -25.25 -13.58
C SER A 296 -11.87 -26.07 -12.39
N PHE A 297 -12.06 -25.62 -11.14
CA PHE A 297 -12.03 -26.50 -9.95
C PHE A 297 -12.74 -25.86 -8.72
N GLY A 298 -13.98 -26.30 -8.46
CA GLY A 298 -14.52 -26.68 -7.13
C GLY A 298 -14.80 -25.64 -6.04
N ALA A 299 -15.79 -24.75 -6.21
CA ALA A 299 -16.28 -23.81 -5.19
C ALA A 299 -17.04 -24.44 -3.99
N ASP A 300 -17.16 -25.77 -3.87
CA ASP A 300 -18.11 -26.42 -2.95
C ASP A 300 -17.53 -26.82 -1.57
N TYR A 301 -16.21 -26.83 -1.39
CA TYR A 301 -15.56 -27.23 -0.12
C TYR A 301 -15.01 -26.06 0.71
N ASP A 302 -15.29 -24.83 0.29
CA ASP A 302 -14.89 -23.58 0.97
C ASP A 302 -15.98 -23.05 1.94
N GLN A 303 -16.94 -23.89 2.32
CA GLN A 303 -17.98 -23.51 3.28
C GLN A 303 -17.42 -23.50 4.71
N ASP A 304 -17.71 -22.43 5.47
CA ASP A 304 -17.35 -22.29 6.89
C ASP A 304 -17.90 -23.46 7.71
N ILE A 305 -17.03 -24.37 8.15
CA ILE A 305 -17.38 -25.47 9.04
C ILE A 305 -17.64 -24.91 10.44
N LYS A 306 -18.89 -24.96 10.89
CA LYS A 306 -19.27 -24.56 12.25
C LYS A 306 -19.08 -25.72 13.22
N LEU A 307 -17.87 -25.88 13.72
CA LEU A 307 -17.52 -26.85 14.75
C LEU A 307 -16.88 -26.12 15.94
N ASP A 308 -17.44 -26.26 17.13
CA ASP A 308 -16.87 -25.70 18.36
C ASP A 308 -15.87 -26.70 18.96
N SER A 309 -14.73 -26.83 18.29
CA SER A 309 -13.62 -27.71 18.68
C SER A 309 -12.29 -27.05 18.36
N GLN A 310 -11.21 -27.52 18.98
CA GLN A 310 -9.85 -27.12 18.67
C GLN A 310 -9.04 -28.36 18.32
N THR A 311 -8.17 -28.26 17.33
CA THR A 311 -7.19 -29.30 17.01
C THR A 311 -5.84 -28.91 17.61
N GLU A 312 -5.30 -29.76 18.49
CA GLU A 312 -3.94 -29.61 18.99
C GLU A 312 -2.93 -29.94 17.88
N PHE A 313 -1.98 -29.03 17.61
CA PHE A 313 -0.96 -29.26 16.57
C PHE A 313 0.31 -29.86 17.17
N THR A 314 0.65 -31.09 16.78
CA THR A 314 1.83 -31.84 17.25
C THR A 314 2.94 -31.95 16.20
N GLY A 315 2.72 -31.37 15.01
CA GLY A 315 3.58 -31.53 13.84
C GLY A 315 4.95 -30.85 13.89
N TYR A 316 5.26 -30.13 14.97
CA TYR A 316 6.60 -29.60 15.22
C TYR A 316 7.58 -30.69 15.67
N ASP A 317 7.10 -31.70 16.37
CA ASP A 317 7.91 -32.74 16.99
C ASP A 317 7.68 -34.13 16.35
N HIS A 318 6.50 -34.32 15.74
CA HIS A 318 6.04 -35.62 15.27
C HIS A 318 5.57 -35.56 13.80
N LEU A 319 5.78 -36.66 13.07
CA LEU A 319 5.20 -36.88 11.73
C LEU A 319 4.11 -37.95 11.74
N ASP A 320 3.94 -38.62 12.88
CA ASP A 320 2.92 -39.62 13.13
C ASP A 320 2.34 -39.43 14.53
N ASP A 321 1.03 -39.65 14.68
CA ASP A 321 0.35 -39.57 15.97
C ASP A 321 -0.92 -40.43 15.98
N ASP A 322 -1.29 -40.96 17.15
CA ASP A 322 -2.57 -41.63 17.36
C ASP A 322 -3.61 -40.61 17.82
N VAL A 323 -4.72 -40.51 17.07
CA VAL A 323 -5.67 -39.40 17.11
C VAL A 323 -7.12 -39.90 17.01
N HIS A 324 -8.08 -39.09 17.44
CA HIS A 324 -9.51 -39.36 17.24
C HIS A 324 -10.09 -38.47 16.15
N ILE A 325 -10.97 -39.06 15.34
CA ILE A 325 -11.75 -38.31 14.35
C ILE A 325 -12.90 -37.62 15.07
N VAL A 326 -12.87 -36.30 15.11
CA VAL A 326 -13.89 -35.46 15.77
C VAL A 326 -15.09 -35.25 14.86
N ALA A 327 -14.86 -35.09 13.56
CA ALA A 327 -15.92 -34.88 12.58
C ALA A 327 -15.49 -35.31 11.17
N LEU A 328 -16.47 -35.71 10.36
CA LEU A 328 -16.33 -36.01 8.94
C LEU A 328 -17.33 -35.18 8.14
N TYR A 329 -16.92 -34.71 6.96
CA TYR A 329 -17.78 -33.97 6.05
C TYR A 329 -17.68 -34.54 4.63
N ARG A 330 -18.81 -34.56 3.92
CA ARG A 330 -18.91 -34.91 2.50
C ARG A 330 -19.72 -33.82 1.80
N GLN A 331 -19.17 -33.20 0.75
CA GLN A 331 -19.80 -32.07 0.05
C GLN A 331 -20.26 -30.94 1.01
N GLY A 332 -19.41 -30.59 1.98
CA GLY A 332 -19.69 -29.55 2.98
C GLY A 332 -20.69 -29.93 4.08
N GLN A 333 -21.33 -31.10 4.01
CA GLN A 333 -22.31 -31.56 5.01
C GLN A 333 -21.69 -32.55 6.00
N PRO A 334 -22.01 -32.46 7.30
CA PRO A 334 -21.51 -33.42 8.29
C PRO A 334 -22.08 -34.82 8.04
N VAL A 335 -21.24 -35.83 8.18
CA VAL A 335 -21.60 -37.25 8.02
C VAL A 335 -21.02 -38.08 9.16
N ASP A 336 -21.69 -39.19 9.49
CA ASP A 336 -21.20 -40.11 10.54
C ASP A 336 -20.06 -41.01 10.05
N SER A 337 -20.01 -41.27 8.73
CA SER A 337 -18.97 -42.10 8.12
C SER A 337 -18.68 -41.71 6.68
N LEU A 338 -17.45 -41.95 6.24
CA LEU A 338 -17.04 -41.99 4.83
C LEU A 338 -16.80 -43.44 4.39
N GLN A 339 -17.14 -43.74 3.14
CA GLN A 339 -16.97 -45.05 2.51
C GLN A 339 -15.90 -45.02 1.43
N ALA A 340 -15.30 -46.17 1.11
CA ALA A 340 -14.25 -46.26 0.10
C ALA A 340 -14.70 -45.65 -1.24
N GLY A 341 -13.85 -44.80 -1.82
CA GLY A 341 -14.12 -44.04 -3.02
C GLY A 341 -14.69 -42.64 -2.78
N GLU A 342 -15.13 -42.31 -1.57
CA GLU A 342 -15.68 -41.00 -1.24
C GLU A 342 -14.60 -39.98 -0.90
N GLU A 343 -14.80 -38.76 -1.39
CA GLU A 343 -14.01 -37.58 -1.04
C GLU A 343 -14.68 -36.82 0.11
N GLY A 344 -13.86 -36.23 0.98
CA GLY A 344 -14.38 -35.54 2.15
C GLY A 344 -13.31 -34.79 2.94
N LEU A 345 -13.75 -34.29 4.09
CA LEU A 345 -12.92 -33.62 5.08
C LEU A 345 -12.94 -34.42 6.38
N ALA A 346 -11.78 -34.58 7.00
CA ALA A 346 -11.66 -35.11 8.36
C ALA A 346 -11.13 -34.02 9.31
N VAL A 347 -11.75 -33.92 10.49
CA VAL A 347 -11.27 -33.08 11.59
C VAL A 347 -10.82 -33.99 12.73
N LEU A 348 -9.67 -33.69 13.31
CA LEU A 348 -9.03 -34.49 14.35
C LEU A 348 -8.96 -33.71 15.68
N ASP A 349 -8.85 -34.42 16.80
CA ASP A 349 -8.61 -33.83 18.13
C ASP A 349 -7.20 -33.24 18.23
N LYS A 350 -6.22 -33.91 17.63
CA LYS A 350 -4.85 -33.42 17.42
C LYS A 350 -4.32 -33.87 16.06
N THR A 351 -3.28 -33.22 15.53
CA THR A 351 -2.72 -33.58 14.23
C THR A 351 -1.23 -33.26 14.09
N PRO A 352 -0.44 -34.16 13.47
CA PRO A 352 0.92 -33.85 13.02
C PRO A 352 0.94 -33.10 11.68
N PHE A 353 -0.18 -32.96 10.96
CA PHE A 353 -0.25 -32.31 9.65
C PHE A 353 -0.21 -30.78 9.79
N TYR A 354 0.80 -30.15 9.19
CA TYR A 354 0.90 -28.71 9.07
C TYR A 354 -0.18 -28.24 8.10
N ALA A 355 -1.05 -27.35 8.58
CA ALA A 355 -2.04 -26.71 7.72
C ALA A 355 -1.41 -25.54 6.96
N GLU A 356 -1.88 -25.32 5.74
CA GLU A 356 -1.40 -24.22 4.89
C GLU A 356 -1.36 -22.90 5.65
N SER A 357 -0.17 -22.30 5.73
CA SER A 357 0.04 -21.04 6.44
C SER A 357 1.40 -20.44 6.14
N GLY A 358 1.47 -19.10 6.14
CA GLY A 358 2.73 -18.38 5.92
C GLY A 358 3.33 -18.58 4.53
N GLY A 359 2.52 -18.96 3.54
CA GLY A 359 2.95 -19.29 2.18
C GLY A 359 3.38 -20.75 2.00
N GLN A 360 3.49 -21.53 3.08
CA GLN A 360 3.75 -22.98 3.00
C GLN A 360 2.45 -23.75 2.78
N ALA A 361 2.44 -24.61 1.78
CA ALA A 361 1.33 -25.52 1.45
C ALA A 361 1.06 -26.51 2.60
N GLY A 362 -0.20 -26.94 2.70
CA GLY A 362 -0.62 -27.96 3.67
C GLY A 362 0.03 -29.32 3.41
N ASP A 363 0.25 -30.09 4.47
CA ASP A 363 0.81 -31.42 4.34
C ASP A 363 -0.15 -32.42 3.70
N CYS A 364 0.46 -33.41 3.05
CA CYS A 364 -0.18 -34.61 2.53
C CYS A 364 0.24 -35.84 3.34
N GLY A 365 -0.56 -36.91 3.25
CA GLY A 365 -0.30 -38.13 4.02
C GLY A 365 -1.51 -39.03 4.08
N GLN A 366 -1.65 -39.77 5.18
CA GLN A 366 -2.73 -40.74 5.37
C GLN A 366 -3.25 -40.78 6.80
N LEU A 367 -4.54 -41.06 6.96
CA LEU A 367 -5.15 -41.49 8.21
C LEU A 367 -5.46 -42.99 8.11
N ILE A 368 -5.00 -43.79 9.06
CA ILE A 368 -5.09 -45.25 9.01
C ILE A 368 -5.87 -45.74 10.24
N ALA A 369 -6.97 -46.46 10.00
CA ALA A 369 -7.82 -47.02 11.07
C ALA A 369 -8.21 -48.46 10.74
N GLY A 370 -7.38 -49.43 11.15
CA GLY A 370 -7.58 -50.83 10.78
C GLY A 370 -7.35 -51.05 9.27
N ASP A 371 -8.39 -51.44 8.53
CA ASP A 371 -8.39 -51.58 7.06
C ASP A 371 -8.77 -50.28 6.33
N ALA A 372 -9.23 -49.26 7.07
CA ALA A 372 -9.58 -47.96 6.52
C ALA A 372 -8.33 -47.11 6.27
N VAL A 373 -8.21 -46.56 5.06
CA VAL A 373 -7.10 -45.68 4.66
C VAL A 373 -7.66 -44.45 3.97
N PHE A 374 -7.54 -43.30 4.62
CA PHE A 374 -7.92 -41.99 4.07
C PHE A 374 -6.67 -41.27 3.59
N ALA A 375 -6.55 -41.06 2.27
CA ALA A 375 -5.45 -40.31 1.69
C ALA A 375 -5.72 -38.80 1.82
N VAL A 376 -4.92 -38.14 2.65
CA VAL A 376 -4.95 -36.68 2.83
C VAL A 376 -4.12 -36.07 1.71
N VAL A 377 -4.76 -35.22 0.89
CA VAL A 377 -4.14 -34.54 -0.27
C VAL A 377 -3.86 -33.07 0.00
N ASP A 378 -4.44 -32.50 1.05
CA ASP A 378 -4.23 -31.13 1.48
C ASP A 378 -4.70 -30.94 2.93
N THR A 379 -4.06 -30.05 3.68
CA THR A 379 -4.41 -29.72 5.06
C THR A 379 -4.58 -28.21 5.19
N GLN A 380 -5.76 -27.76 5.61
CA GLN A 380 -6.13 -26.34 5.65
C GLN A 380 -6.51 -25.90 7.07
N LYS A 381 -6.41 -24.60 7.34
CA LYS A 381 -6.69 -24.04 8.66
C LYS A 381 -7.92 -23.13 8.63
N GLN A 382 -8.88 -23.38 9.52
CA GLN A 382 -10.08 -22.55 9.66
C GLN A 382 -10.18 -21.96 11.07
N GLY A 383 -10.56 -20.68 11.18
CA GLY A 383 -10.77 -20.02 12.49
C GLY A 383 -9.54 -20.00 13.41
N GLY A 384 -8.34 -20.24 12.87
CA GLY A 384 -7.08 -20.26 13.62
C GLY A 384 -6.86 -21.49 14.53
N THR A 385 -7.85 -22.36 14.69
CA THR A 385 -7.81 -23.48 15.66
C THR A 385 -8.27 -24.83 15.08
N LEU A 386 -8.97 -24.85 13.95
CA LEU A 386 -9.42 -26.06 13.30
C LEU A 386 -8.51 -26.44 12.13
N PHE A 387 -8.12 -27.71 12.08
CA PHE A 387 -7.33 -28.28 10.99
C PHE A 387 -8.22 -29.20 10.16
N LEU A 388 -8.33 -28.90 8.88
CA LEU A 388 -9.20 -29.58 7.92
C LEU A 388 -8.34 -30.45 7.00
N HIS A 389 -8.50 -31.76 7.09
CA HIS A 389 -7.75 -32.72 6.28
C HIS A 389 -8.60 -33.09 5.05
N LYS A 390 -8.27 -32.51 3.90
CA LYS A 390 -8.92 -32.75 2.61
C LYS A 390 -8.38 -34.03 2.01
N GLY A 391 -9.27 -34.92 1.57
CA GLY A 391 -8.82 -36.20 1.08
C GLY A 391 -9.89 -37.12 0.52
N LYS A 392 -9.47 -38.34 0.27
CA LYS A 392 -10.30 -39.41 -0.27
C LYS A 392 -10.11 -40.70 0.52
N LEU A 393 -11.20 -41.36 0.87
CA LEU A 393 -11.12 -42.69 1.46
C LEU A 393 -10.79 -43.71 0.36
N ILE A 394 -9.64 -44.36 0.47
CA ILE A 394 -9.16 -45.32 -0.52
C ILE A 394 -9.74 -46.71 -0.26
N SER A 395 -9.83 -47.10 1.01
CA SER A 395 -10.31 -48.40 1.46
C SER A 395 -11.01 -48.30 2.82
N GLY A 396 -11.83 -49.31 3.14
CA GLY A 396 -12.54 -49.43 4.41
C GLY A 396 -13.65 -48.40 4.60
N ALA A 397 -14.01 -48.16 5.86
CA ALA A 397 -14.94 -47.13 6.28
C ALA A 397 -14.35 -46.34 7.45
N LEU A 398 -14.43 -45.01 7.37
CA LEU A 398 -13.94 -44.11 8.39
C LEU A 398 -15.13 -43.52 9.14
N THR A 399 -15.15 -43.60 10.47
CA THR A 399 -16.31 -43.18 11.28
C THR A 399 -15.93 -42.10 12.28
N THR A 400 -16.85 -41.18 12.57
CA THR A 400 -16.67 -40.19 13.64
C THR A 400 -16.48 -40.88 15.00
N GLY A 401 -15.55 -40.37 15.81
CA GLY A 401 -15.14 -40.91 17.11
C GLY A 401 -14.12 -42.06 17.03
N GLN A 402 -13.76 -42.52 15.84
CA GLN A 402 -12.82 -43.62 15.65
C GLN A 402 -11.38 -43.18 15.95
N LEU A 403 -10.64 -44.04 16.64
CA LEU A 403 -9.19 -43.91 16.82
C LEU A 403 -8.48 -44.30 15.51
N CYS A 404 -7.57 -43.46 15.05
CA CYS A 404 -6.74 -43.71 13.87
C CYS A 404 -5.31 -43.22 14.07
N THR A 405 -4.38 -43.71 13.27
CA THR A 405 -3.02 -43.20 13.19
C THR A 405 -2.93 -42.20 12.04
N ALA A 406 -2.64 -40.95 12.35
CA ALA A 406 -2.33 -39.89 11.40
C ALA A 406 -0.85 -39.98 11.01
N ARG A 407 -0.53 -40.03 9.71
CA ARG A 407 0.85 -40.13 9.21
C ARG A 407 1.09 -39.15 8.07
N VAL A 408 1.96 -38.18 8.30
CA VAL A 408 2.43 -37.20 7.30
C VAL A 408 3.42 -37.87 6.35
N SER A 409 3.41 -37.47 5.08
CA SER A 409 4.46 -37.83 4.12
C SER A 409 5.78 -37.17 4.52
N ALA A 410 6.69 -37.95 5.12
CA ALA A 410 7.98 -37.44 5.60
C ALA A 410 8.86 -36.88 4.47
N GLU A 411 8.78 -37.45 3.27
CA GLU A 411 9.51 -36.96 2.09
C GLU A 411 9.00 -35.58 1.66
N ASP A 412 7.67 -35.43 1.51
CA ASP A 412 7.03 -34.17 1.10
C ASP A 412 7.24 -33.07 2.15
N ARG A 413 7.08 -33.41 3.43
CA ARG A 413 7.39 -32.48 4.53
C ARG A 413 8.83 -32.00 4.42
N LYS A 414 9.77 -32.92 4.22
CA LYS A 414 11.19 -32.56 4.16
C LYS A 414 11.52 -31.66 2.97
N ALA A 415 10.97 -31.96 1.79
CA ALA A 415 11.15 -31.13 0.61
C ALA A 415 10.61 -29.70 0.85
N THR A 416 9.44 -29.61 1.48
CA THR A 416 8.80 -28.33 1.80
C THR A 416 9.60 -27.53 2.84
N GLU A 417 10.13 -28.17 3.88
CA GLU A 417 11.03 -27.55 4.87
C GLU A 417 12.30 -26.96 4.25
N LEU A 418 12.90 -27.68 3.29
CA LEU A 418 14.08 -27.22 2.56
C LEU A 418 13.75 -25.96 1.75
N ASN A 419 12.63 -25.99 1.02
CA ASN A 419 12.15 -24.85 0.26
C ASN A 419 11.79 -23.65 1.18
N HIS A 420 11.18 -23.89 2.34
CA HIS A 420 10.90 -22.85 3.33
C HIS A 420 12.19 -22.21 3.85
N SER A 421 13.17 -23.03 4.25
CA SER A 421 14.46 -22.54 4.73
C SER A 421 15.18 -21.72 3.66
N ALA A 422 15.11 -22.15 2.40
CA ALA A 422 15.65 -21.42 1.26
C ALA A 422 14.94 -20.07 1.04
N THR A 423 13.64 -19.95 1.32
CA THR A 423 12.92 -18.66 1.28
C THR A 423 13.53 -17.64 2.23
N HIS A 424 13.87 -18.02 3.48
CA HIS A 424 14.52 -17.12 4.44
C HIS A 424 15.91 -16.68 3.97
N LEU A 425 16.70 -17.62 3.45
CA LEU A 425 18.03 -17.31 2.90
C LEU A 425 17.94 -16.37 1.68
N LEU A 426 16.98 -16.61 0.80
CA LEU A 426 16.74 -15.79 -0.38
C LEU A 426 16.34 -14.38 0.02
N HIS A 427 15.44 -14.22 0.98
CA HIS A 427 15.02 -12.90 1.47
C HIS A 427 16.20 -12.11 2.05
N ALA A 428 17.01 -12.74 2.90
CA ALA A 428 18.21 -12.11 3.45
C ALA A 428 19.23 -11.73 2.37
N ALA A 429 19.42 -12.59 1.36
CA ALA A 429 20.32 -12.35 0.24
C ALA A 429 19.85 -11.17 -0.64
N LEU A 430 18.54 -11.10 -0.93
CA LEU A 430 17.93 -10.00 -1.67
C LEU A 430 18.14 -8.67 -0.98
N ARG A 431 17.90 -8.60 0.34
CA ARG A 431 18.13 -7.37 1.11
C ARG A 431 19.60 -6.93 1.09
N ARG A 432 20.53 -7.88 1.19
CA ARG A 432 21.97 -7.59 1.14
C ARG A 432 22.44 -7.05 -0.22
N ILE A 433 21.86 -7.54 -1.32
CA ILE A 433 22.30 -7.21 -2.68
C ILE A 433 21.57 -5.97 -3.22
N LEU A 434 20.28 -5.85 -2.92
CA LEU A 434 19.42 -4.82 -3.50
C LEU A 434 19.22 -3.65 -2.54
N GLY A 435 19.19 -3.90 -1.23
CA GLY A 435 18.95 -2.90 -0.18
C GLY A 435 17.82 -3.28 0.78
N ASP A 436 17.73 -2.52 1.87
CA ASP A 436 16.79 -2.78 2.97
C ASP A 436 15.31 -2.51 2.63
N HIS A 437 15.03 -1.91 1.47
CA HIS A 437 13.66 -1.67 0.97
C HIS A 437 12.98 -2.94 0.44
N VAL A 438 13.73 -4.03 0.25
CA VAL A 438 13.14 -5.31 -0.14
C VAL A 438 12.29 -5.84 0.99
N ALA A 439 10.99 -6.00 0.72
CA ALA A 439 10.01 -6.59 1.61
C ALA A 439 9.22 -7.67 0.85
N GLN A 440 8.87 -8.74 1.57
CA GLN A 440 8.01 -9.81 1.05
C GLN A 440 6.62 -9.27 0.69
N LYS A 441 6.12 -9.65 -0.48
CA LYS A 441 4.77 -9.35 -0.98
C LYS A 441 3.93 -10.59 -1.26
N GLY A 442 4.57 -11.74 -1.38
CA GLY A 442 3.91 -13.03 -1.55
C GLY A 442 4.91 -14.17 -1.41
N SER A 443 4.42 -15.34 -1.01
CA SER A 443 5.25 -16.55 -1.00
C SER A 443 4.38 -17.79 -1.25
N LEU A 444 4.94 -18.73 -2.00
CA LEU A 444 4.42 -20.08 -2.16
C LEU A 444 5.58 -21.04 -1.92
N VAL A 445 5.41 -21.99 -1.02
CA VAL A 445 6.38 -23.02 -0.69
C VAL A 445 5.66 -24.36 -0.69
N ASN A 446 6.02 -25.23 -1.63
CA ASN A 446 5.49 -26.59 -1.71
C ASN A 446 6.65 -27.58 -1.94
N THR A 447 6.31 -28.85 -2.18
CA THR A 447 7.30 -29.92 -2.38
C THR A 447 8.17 -29.72 -3.62
N GLU A 448 7.61 -29.11 -4.68
CA GLU A 448 8.27 -28.95 -5.97
C GLU A 448 9.15 -27.70 -6.06
N ARG A 449 8.70 -26.58 -5.46
CA ARG A 449 9.35 -25.28 -5.60
C ARG A 449 9.03 -24.30 -4.48
N LEU A 450 9.84 -23.25 -4.42
CA LEU A 450 9.49 -22.00 -3.76
C LEU A 450 9.29 -20.87 -4.78
N ARG A 451 8.33 -19.99 -4.51
CA ARG A 451 8.14 -18.69 -5.16
C ARG A 451 8.20 -17.62 -4.07
N PHE A 452 8.97 -16.57 -4.33
CA PHE A 452 9.11 -15.43 -3.42
C PHE A 452 8.90 -14.13 -4.18
N ASP A 453 7.78 -13.47 -3.88
CA ASP A 453 7.41 -12.20 -4.51
C ASP A 453 7.83 -11.07 -3.56
N PHE A 454 8.55 -10.06 -4.05
CA PHE A 454 9.14 -9.01 -3.23
C PHE A 454 9.05 -7.62 -3.86
N SER A 455 9.09 -6.57 -3.04
CA SER A 455 9.11 -5.19 -3.51
C SER A 455 10.45 -4.82 -4.10
N HIS A 456 10.48 -4.60 -5.41
CA HIS A 456 11.61 -4.02 -6.11
C HIS A 456 11.13 -3.27 -7.34
N PHE A 457 11.77 -2.14 -7.66
CA PHE A 457 11.36 -1.29 -8.78
C PHE A 457 11.91 -1.76 -10.13
N GLU A 458 12.79 -2.75 -10.13
CA GLU A 458 13.39 -3.29 -11.33
C GLU A 458 13.48 -4.80 -11.41
N PRO A 459 13.46 -5.39 -12.62
CA PRO A 459 13.86 -6.78 -12.78
C PRO A 459 15.30 -6.97 -12.32
N LEU A 460 15.58 -8.12 -11.72
CA LEU A 460 16.95 -8.49 -11.38
C LEU A 460 17.79 -8.64 -12.65
N THR A 461 18.96 -8.04 -12.65
CA THR A 461 19.94 -8.25 -13.71
C THR A 461 20.52 -9.68 -13.64
N PRO A 462 21.01 -10.24 -14.76
CA PRO A 462 21.64 -11.57 -14.76
C PRO A 462 22.78 -11.70 -13.73
N GLY A 463 23.60 -10.66 -13.56
CA GLY A 463 24.68 -10.65 -12.57
C GLY A 463 24.20 -10.61 -11.11
N GLN A 464 23.09 -9.91 -10.83
CA GLN A 464 22.45 -9.96 -9.50
C GLN A 464 21.89 -11.35 -9.21
N ILE A 465 21.25 -12.00 -10.20
CA ILE A 465 20.73 -13.37 -10.06
C ILE A 465 21.87 -14.34 -9.74
N GLU A 466 22.98 -14.29 -10.49
CA GLU A 466 24.14 -15.15 -10.24
C GLU A 466 24.74 -14.91 -8.84
N THR A 467 24.78 -13.65 -8.40
CA THR A 467 25.29 -13.29 -7.07
C THR A 467 24.38 -13.81 -5.96
N LEU A 468 23.05 -13.68 -6.14
CA LEU A 468 22.04 -14.23 -5.23
C LEU A 468 22.19 -15.73 -5.09
N GLU A 469 22.27 -16.44 -6.22
CA GLU A 469 22.40 -17.89 -6.26
C GLU A 469 23.67 -18.35 -5.52
N LYS A 470 24.81 -17.71 -5.79
CA LYS A 470 26.08 -18.02 -5.10
C LYS A 470 25.99 -17.77 -3.59
N LEU A 471 25.37 -16.66 -3.18
CA LEU A 471 25.26 -16.29 -1.77
C LEU A 471 24.37 -17.26 -1.00
N VAL A 472 23.20 -17.61 -1.54
CA VAL A 472 22.28 -18.57 -0.93
C VAL A 472 22.94 -19.94 -0.81
N ASN A 473 23.53 -20.45 -1.90
CA ASN A 473 24.23 -21.74 -1.89
C ASN A 473 25.42 -21.76 -0.91
N ALA A 474 26.13 -20.64 -0.76
CA ALA A 474 27.19 -20.53 0.24
C ALA A 474 26.63 -20.64 1.67
N GLN A 475 25.50 -20.01 1.98
CA GLN A 475 24.86 -20.12 3.29
C GLN A 475 24.35 -21.54 3.57
N VAL A 476 23.77 -22.22 2.57
CA VAL A 476 23.36 -23.63 2.68
C VAL A 476 24.54 -24.51 3.08
N ARG A 477 25.71 -24.33 2.43
CA ARG A 477 26.94 -25.10 2.74
C ARG A 477 27.52 -24.84 4.12
N LEU A 478 27.25 -23.68 4.72
CA LEU A 478 27.68 -23.39 6.09
C LEU A 478 26.93 -24.23 7.13
N ASN A 479 25.76 -24.78 6.78
CA ASN A 479 24.97 -25.68 7.61
C ASN A 479 24.80 -25.19 9.06
N ARG A 480 24.44 -23.90 9.20
CA ARG A 480 24.22 -23.29 10.52
C ARG A 480 22.99 -23.91 11.18
N PRO A 481 22.99 -24.09 12.51
CA PRO A 481 21.81 -24.57 13.22
C PRO A 481 20.66 -23.58 13.08
N VAL A 482 19.45 -24.11 12.90
CA VAL A 482 18.19 -23.36 12.86
C VAL A 482 17.40 -23.71 14.12
N SER A 483 16.84 -22.70 14.78
CA SER A 483 16.04 -22.87 16.00
C SER A 483 14.86 -21.91 16.01
N ALA A 484 13.74 -22.32 16.60
CA ALA A 484 12.57 -21.49 16.83
C ALA A 484 12.26 -21.42 18.33
N GLN A 485 11.73 -20.30 18.80
CA GLN A 485 11.32 -20.08 20.18
C GLN A 485 10.03 -19.26 20.23
N VAL A 486 9.13 -19.59 21.16
CA VAL A 486 7.93 -18.79 21.44
C VAL A 486 8.32 -17.66 22.40
N MET A 487 8.06 -16.42 22.00
CA MET A 487 8.47 -15.23 22.76
C MET A 487 7.36 -14.18 22.73
N ALA A 488 7.38 -13.27 23.72
CA ALA A 488 6.60 -12.04 23.64
C ALA A 488 7.12 -11.15 22.51
N LYS A 489 6.23 -10.37 21.88
CA LYS A 489 6.55 -9.52 20.71
C LYS A 489 7.77 -8.63 20.95
N ASP A 490 7.78 -7.87 22.04
CA ASP A 490 8.85 -6.92 22.34
C ASP A 490 10.21 -7.59 22.54
N ASP A 491 10.22 -8.80 23.11
CA ASP A 491 11.45 -9.57 23.31
C ASP A 491 11.96 -10.16 22.01
N ALA A 492 11.06 -10.60 21.11
CA ALA A 492 11.42 -11.04 19.77
C ALA A 492 12.07 -9.91 18.95
N VAL A 493 11.51 -8.69 19.01
CA VAL A 493 12.09 -7.52 18.34
C VAL A 493 13.48 -7.20 18.89
N LYS A 494 13.65 -7.21 20.22
CA LYS A 494 14.98 -7.01 20.86
C LYS A 494 15.99 -8.09 20.48
N ALA A 495 15.53 -9.32 20.24
CA ALA A 495 16.35 -10.43 19.76
C ALA A 495 16.73 -10.31 18.27
N GLY A 496 16.27 -9.27 17.57
CA GLY A 496 16.60 -9.00 16.17
C GLY A 496 15.60 -9.57 15.16
N ALA A 497 14.39 -9.99 15.60
CA ALA A 497 13.33 -10.34 14.67
C ALA A 497 12.97 -9.12 13.83
N MET A 498 12.90 -9.29 12.50
CA MET A 498 12.64 -8.20 11.55
C MET A 498 11.23 -7.57 11.65
N ALA A 499 10.43 -7.96 12.65
CA ALA A 499 9.11 -7.39 12.95
C ALA A 499 8.21 -7.21 11.72
N LEU A 500 8.28 -8.13 10.75
CA LEU A 500 7.46 -8.14 9.53
C LEU A 500 5.99 -8.53 9.81
N PHE A 501 5.54 -8.33 11.06
CA PHE A 501 4.17 -8.56 11.48
C PHE A 501 3.32 -7.44 10.90
N GLY A 502 2.52 -7.79 9.89
CA GLY A 502 1.42 -6.94 9.42
C GLY A 502 0.42 -6.68 10.52
#